data_AF-A0A0F4LJB7-F1
#
_entry.id   AF-A0A0F4LJB7-F1
#
_cell.length_a   1.000
_cell.length_b   1.000
_cell.length_c   1.000
_cell.angle_alpha   90.00
_cell.angle_beta   90.00
_cell.angle_gamma   90.00
#
_symmetry.space_group_name_H-M   'P 1'
#
loop_
_entity.id
_entity.type
_entity.pdbx_description
1 polymer ?
#
loop_
_entity_poly.entity_id
_entity_poly.type
_entity_poly.pdbx_seq_one_letter_code
_entity_poly.pdbx_strand_id
1 'polypeptide(L)'
;MIYSIKQELYKLVHRKITWIAAIILFFLMLITGFALADESKKLILTLTFDSSDFIMFILVIVSATYFSMEFQNNTILTLLYKSSNKIYVYLSKYIVLFLYNVFLHLLALFYTICLQYTIFNYQVNWSASYLYHQPVWLNMVTASLIDLVTTMLIIAIVFLLSCLINSSAIVITASLLITFMGQSISSDLMNGGKLVNIMKWNPFNMVDLTRQFGNYGMYVLTTHLNNQELLIGSLIYILIFVIAGYLIFRRKRF
;
A
#
# COMPACT_ATOMS: atom_id res chain seq x y z
N MET A 1 -2.93 22.34 11.98
CA MET A 1 -2.58 21.00 11.46
C MET A 1 -2.78 19.89 12.50
N ILE A 2 -2.15 19.94 13.67
CA ILE A 2 -2.25 18.87 14.70
C ILE A 2 -3.72 18.59 15.11
N TYR A 3 -4.53 19.65 15.32
CA TYR A 3 -5.94 19.49 15.63
C TYR A 3 -6.72 18.72 14.54
N SER A 4 -6.50 19.05 13.26
CA SER A 4 -7.09 18.35 12.12
C SER A 4 -6.66 16.89 12.06
N ILE A 5 -5.38 16.59 12.34
CA ILE A 5 -4.88 15.20 12.41
C ILE A 5 -5.57 14.43 13.53
N LYS A 6 -5.67 15.01 14.74
CA LYS A 6 -6.36 14.36 15.88
C LYS A 6 -7.83 14.07 15.57
N GLN A 7 -8.53 15.02 14.95
CA GLN A 7 -9.92 14.85 14.55
C GLN A 7 -10.08 13.74 13.50
N GLU A 8 -9.22 13.73 12.48
CA GLU A 8 -9.26 12.72 11.43
C GLU A 8 -8.88 11.32 11.93
N LEU A 9 -7.90 11.22 12.84
CA LEU A 9 -7.53 9.97 13.51
C LEU A 9 -8.66 9.45 14.37
N TYR A 10 -9.32 10.33 15.14
CA TYR A 10 -10.50 9.96 15.93
C TYR A 10 -11.61 9.38 15.05
N LYS A 11 -11.93 10.02 13.91
CA LYS A 11 -12.92 9.49 12.96
C LYS A 11 -12.53 8.11 12.44
N LEU A 12 -11.27 7.93 12.07
CA LEU A 12 -10.76 6.67 11.53
C LEU A 12 -10.94 5.55 12.57
N VAL A 13 -10.42 5.74 13.78
CA VAL A 13 -10.46 4.75 14.86
C VAL A 13 -11.88 4.32 15.25
N HIS A 14 -12.87 5.22 15.14
CA HIS A 14 -14.25 4.90 15.50
C HIS A 14 -15.07 4.27 14.36
N ARG A 15 -14.50 4.16 13.15
CA ARG A 15 -15.18 3.46 12.05
C ARG A 15 -15.01 1.95 12.22
N LYS A 16 -16.11 1.20 12.23
CA LYS A 16 -16.08 -0.28 12.33
C LYS A 16 -15.17 -0.93 11.29
N ILE A 17 -15.14 -0.40 10.07
CA ILE A 17 -14.35 -0.95 8.96
C ILE A 17 -12.86 -1.04 9.26
N THR A 18 -12.30 -0.16 10.10
CA THR A 18 -10.85 -0.15 10.38
C THR A 18 -10.42 -1.32 11.24
N TRP A 19 -11.27 -1.72 12.18
CA TRP A 19 -11.06 -2.88 13.04
C TRP A 19 -11.45 -4.17 12.34
N ILE A 20 -12.55 -4.16 11.57
CA ILE A 20 -12.96 -5.30 10.74
C ILE A 20 -11.85 -5.64 9.75
N ALA A 21 -11.23 -4.64 9.10
CA ALA A 21 -10.12 -4.86 8.18
C ALA A 21 -8.89 -5.51 8.85
N ALA A 22 -8.54 -5.09 10.07
CA ALA A 22 -7.44 -5.71 10.82
C ALA A 22 -7.73 -7.18 11.17
N ILE A 23 -8.98 -7.50 11.51
CA ILE A 23 -9.42 -8.88 11.76
C ILE A 23 -9.41 -9.69 10.46
N ILE A 24 -9.91 -9.12 9.36
CA ILE A 24 -9.88 -9.76 8.04
C ILE A 24 -8.44 -10.08 7.61
N LEU A 25 -7.50 -9.16 7.87
CA LEU A 25 -6.08 -9.38 7.57
C LEU A 25 -5.54 -10.63 8.27
N PHE A 26 -5.88 -10.83 9.55
CA PHE A 26 -5.50 -12.04 10.28
C PHE A 26 -6.01 -13.31 9.60
N PHE A 27 -7.29 -13.35 9.23
CA PHE A 27 -7.89 -14.51 8.56
C PHE A 27 -7.27 -14.77 7.18
N LEU A 28 -6.98 -13.72 6.42
CA LEU A 28 -6.33 -13.85 5.11
C LEU A 28 -4.92 -14.43 5.22
N MET A 29 -4.13 -13.96 6.19
CA MET A 29 -2.80 -14.53 6.50
C MET A 29 -2.87 -15.98 6.96
N LEU A 30 -3.93 -16.36 7.69
CA LEU A 30 -4.15 -17.73 8.14
C LEU A 30 -4.47 -18.64 6.94
N ILE A 31 -5.31 -18.17 6.01
CA ILE A 31 -5.62 -18.89 4.76
C ILE A 31 -4.37 -19.08 3.91
N THR A 32 -3.54 -18.04 3.72
CA THR A 32 -2.29 -18.18 2.94
C THR A 32 -1.28 -19.08 3.60
N GLY A 33 -1.19 -19.07 4.93
CA GLY A 33 -0.34 -20.02 5.66
C GLY A 33 -0.70 -21.48 5.42
N PHE A 34 -1.99 -21.81 5.29
CA PHE A 34 -2.42 -23.16 4.90
C PHE A 34 -2.23 -23.44 3.41
N ALA A 35 -2.52 -22.47 2.55
CA ALA A 35 -2.39 -22.65 1.10
C ALA A 35 -0.94 -22.83 0.65
N LEU A 36 0.00 -22.16 1.33
CA LEU A 36 1.44 -22.18 1.03
C LEU A 36 2.20 -23.14 1.95
N ALA A 37 1.56 -24.13 2.56
CA ALA A 37 2.21 -25.02 3.52
C ALA A 37 3.43 -25.77 2.95
N ASP A 38 3.43 -26.04 1.64
CA ASP A 38 4.50 -26.74 0.92
C ASP A 38 5.64 -25.82 0.44
N GLU A 39 5.43 -24.50 0.45
CA GLU A 39 6.44 -23.51 0.09
C GLU A 39 7.55 -23.42 1.13
N SER A 40 8.65 -22.77 0.77
CA SER A 40 9.78 -22.64 1.70
C SER A 40 9.37 -21.80 2.94
N LYS A 41 9.43 -22.41 4.13
CA LYS A 41 9.06 -21.75 5.41
C LYS A 41 9.76 -20.41 5.64
N LYS A 42 11.01 -20.28 5.16
CA LYS A 42 11.79 -19.03 5.23
C LYS A 42 11.19 -17.93 4.33
N LEU A 43 10.69 -18.27 3.15
CA LEU A 43 10.01 -17.33 2.25
C LEU A 43 8.70 -16.84 2.85
N ILE A 44 7.88 -17.76 3.36
CA ILE A 44 6.57 -17.44 3.98
C ILE A 44 6.76 -16.46 5.13
N LEU A 45 7.75 -16.70 6.01
CA LEU A 45 8.05 -15.80 7.12
C LEU A 45 8.62 -14.46 6.65
N THR A 46 9.48 -14.47 5.64
CA THR A 46 10.07 -13.23 5.08
C THR A 46 8.99 -12.34 4.44
N LEU A 47 8.04 -12.94 3.74
CA LEU A 47 6.91 -12.23 3.10
C LEU A 47 5.71 -12.05 4.04
N THR A 48 5.85 -12.35 5.34
CA THR A 48 4.78 -12.18 6.34
C THR A 48 3.47 -12.84 5.92
N PHE A 49 3.51 -14.11 5.49
CA PHE A 49 2.33 -14.85 5.00
C PHE A 49 1.60 -14.15 3.84
N ASP A 50 2.36 -13.51 2.95
CA ASP A 50 1.83 -12.77 1.79
C ASP A 50 0.86 -11.65 2.19
N SER A 51 1.11 -11.02 3.35
CA SER A 51 0.23 -9.96 3.87
C SER A 51 0.17 -8.72 2.97
N SER A 52 1.20 -8.49 2.15
CA SER A 52 1.36 -7.31 1.30
C SER A 52 0.19 -7.07 0.35
N ASP A 53 -0.23 -8.10 -0.40
CA ASP A 53 -1.34 -7.97 -1.34
C ASP A 53 -2.66 -7.69 -0.59
N PHE A 54 -2.87 -8.30 0.59
CA PHE A 54 -4.06 -8.07 1.41
C PHE A 54 -4.09 -6.68 2.05
N ILE A 55 -2.95 -6.18 2.53
CA ILE A 55 -2.83 -4.82 3.06
C ILE A 55 -3.12 -3.82 1.94
N MET A 56 -2.61 -4.05 0.73
CA MET A 56 -2.94 -3.23 -0.44
C MET A 56 -4.45 -3.18 -0.69
N PHE A 57 -5.13 -4.32 -0.75
CA PHE A 57 -6.60 -4.38 -0.91
C PHE A 57 -7.34 -3.58 0.17
N ILE A 58 -7.00 -3.83 1.43
CA ILE A 58 -7.60 -3.16 2.58
C ILE A 58 -7.41 -1.65 2.46
N LEU A 59 -6.20 -1.19 2.14
CA LEU A 59 -5.88 0.22 2.03
C LEU A 59 -6.63 0.88 0.89
N VAL A 60 -6.76 0.24 -0.27
CA VAL A 60 -7.57 0.77 -1.37
C VAL A 60 -9.02 1.01 -0.91
N ILE A 61 -9.63 0.02 -0.28
CA ILE A 61 -11.03 0.10 0.17
C ILE A 61 -11.17 1.15 1.27
N VAL A 62 -10.33 1.10 2.32
CA VAL A 62 -10.42 2.02 3.46
C VAL A 62 -10.09 3.45 3.04
N SER A 63 -9.05 3.68 2.23
CA SER A 63 -8.68 5.03 1.80
C SER A 63 -9.74 5.66 0.88
N ALA A 64 -10.26 4.91 -0.08
CA ALA A 64 -11.32 5.39 -0.98
C ALA A 64 -12.62 5.66 -0.21
N THR A 65 -13.04 4.78 0.69
CA THR A 65 -14.24 5.00 1.53
C THR A 65 -14.06 6.12 2.54
N TYR A 66 -12.85 6.33 3.04
CA TYR A 66 -12.54 7.39 3.98
C TYR A 66 -12.57 8.77 3.32
N PHE A 67 -12.02 8.90 2.12
CA PHE A 67 -11.92 10.18 1.44
C PHE A 67 -13.08 10.46 0.49
N SER A 68 -13.44 9.53 -0.39
CA SER A 68 -14.49 9.71 -1.40
C SER A 68 -15.88 9.86 -0.80
N MET A 69 -16.20 9.20 0.33
CA MET A 69 -17.51 9.38 0.96
C MET A 69 -17.75 10.81 1.45
N GLU A 70 -16.70 11.56 1.81
CA GLU A 70 -16.89 12.95 2.22
C GLU A 70 -17.22 13.87 1.05
N PHE A 71 -16.75 13.55 -0.15
CA PHE A 71 -17.18 14.22 -1.37
C PHE A 71 -18.61 13.81 -1.74
N GLN A 72 -18.92 12.51 -1.67
CA GLN A 72 -20.25 11.99 -2.01
C GLN A 72 -21.35 12.55 -1.10
N ASN A 73 -21.07 12.72 0.19
CA ASN A 73 -22.04 13.21 1.18
C ASN A 73 -21.95 14.73 1.41
N ASN A 74 -21.17 15.47 0.63
CA ASN A 74 -20.92 16.91 0.78
C ASN A 74 -20.40 17.34 2.17
N THR A 75 -19.95 16.40 3.01
CA THR A 75 -19.41 16.71 4.34
C THR A 75 -18.02 17.35 4.25
N ILE A 76 -17.33 17.20 3.12
CA ILE A 76 -16.05 17.86 2.84
C ILE A 76 -16.15 19.39 2.93
N LEU A 77 -17.29 19.97 2.51
CA LEU A 77 -17.54 21.42 2.61
C LEU A 77 -17.47 21.89 4.07
N THR A 78 -18.12 21.15 4.98
CA THR A 78 -18.14 21.51 6.41
C THR A 78 -16.74 21.46 7.04
N LEU A 79 -15.89 20.55 6.57
CA LEU A 79 -14.49 20.48 7.00
C LEU A 79 -13.67 21.65 6.46
N LEU A 80 -13.87 21.99 5.18
CA LEU A 80 -13.20 23.12 4.55
C LEU A 80 -13.54 24.45 5.23
N TYR A 81 -14.81 24.67 5.57
CA TYR A 81 -15.27 25.88 6.28
C TYR A 81 -14.69 26.01 7.69
N LYS A 82 -14.54 24.90 8.42
CA LYS A 82 -13.96 24.90 9.78
C LYS A 82 -12.43 24.95 9.78
N SER A 83 -11.79 24.64 8.66
CA SER A 83 -10.34 24.59 8.54
C SER A 83 -9.76 25.96 8.17
N SER A 84 -8.59 26.29 8.73
CA SER A 84 -7.88 27.53 8.37
C SER A 84 -7.30 27.50 6.95
N ASN A 85 -7.00 26.31 6.41
CA ASN A 85 -6.45 26.14 5.07
C ASN A 85 -6.82 24.77 4.49
N LYS A 86 -7.19 24.75 3.20
CA LYS A 86 -7.48 23.53 2.43
C LYS A 86 -6.32 22.53 2.47
N ILE A 87 -5.07 23.00 2.48
CA ILE A 87 -3.90 22.09 2.54
C ILE A 87 -3.87 21.26 3.82
N TYR A 88 -4.30 21.83 4.95
CA TYR A 88 -4.29 21.12 6.22
C TYR A 88 -5.33 20.00 6.23
N VAL A 89 -6.48 20.18 5.58
CA VAL A 89 -7.50 19.13 5.46
C VAL A 89 -7.00 17.98 4.59
N TYR A 90 -6.38 18.29 3.45
CA TYR A 90 -5.84 17.29 2.54
C TYR A 90 -4.69 16.49 3.18
N LEU A 91 -3.67 17.20 3.69
CA LEU A 91 -2.51 16.55 4.31
C LEU A 91 -2.86 15.82 5.61
N SER A 92 -3.81 16.31 6.43
CA SER A 92 -4.19 15.57 7.63
C SER A 92 -4.79 14.21 7.31
N LYS A 93 -5.60 14.11 6.25
CA LYS A 93 -6.19 12.85 5.80
C LYS A 93 -5.13 11.89 5.27
N TYR A 94 -4.19 12.40 4.49
CA TYR A 94 -3.07 11.62 3.98
C TYR A 94 -2.20 11.07 5.11
N ILE A 95 -1.84 11.91 6.09
CA ILE A 95 -1.03 11.51 7.26
C ILE A 95 -1.76 10.47 8.12
N VAL A 96 -3.07 10.62 8.34
CA VAL A 96 -3.84 9.64 9.12
C VAL A 96 -3.89 8.28 8.44
N LEU A 97 -4.02 8.24 7.11
CA LEU A 97 -3.97 6.97 6.37
C LEU A 97 -2.55 6.40 6.29
N PHE A 98 -1.51 7.23 6.24
CA PHE A 98 -0.13 6.76 6.40
C PHE A 98 0.09 6.10 7.76
N LEU A 99 -0.41 6.69 8.85
CA LEU A 99 -0.34 6.08 10.18
C LEU A 99 -1.12 4.77 10.25
N TYR A 100 -2.27 4.69 9.60
CA TYR A 100 -3.03 3.44 9.49
C TYR A 100 -2.30 2.36 8.69
N ASN A 101 -1.61 2.75 7.62
CA ASN A 101 -0.77 1.85 6.83
C ASN A 101 0.37 1.27 7.69
N VAL A 102 1.09 2.11 8.44
CA VAL A 102 2.12 1.69 9.40
C VAL A 102 1.52 0.72 10.43
N PHE A 103 0.34 1.04 10.97
CA PHE A 103 -0.35 0.19 11.93
C PHE A 103 -0.66 -1.20 11.36
N LEU A 104 -1.18 -1.30 10.14
CA LEU A 104 -1.46 -2.59 9.49
C LEU A 104 -0.21 -3.43 9.28
N HIS A 105 0.90 -2.82 8.86
CA HIS A 105 2.18 -3.53 8.68
C HIS A 105 2.76 -4.03 10.02
N LEU A 106 2.73 -3.20 11.07
CA LEU A 106 3.15 -3.62 12.41
C LEU A 106 2.30 -4.78 12.94
N LEU A 107 0.99 -4.73 12.67
CA LEU A 107 0.04 -5.76 13.04
C LEU A 107 0.26 -7.05 12.23
N ALA A 108 0.61 -6.97 10.94
CA ALA A 108 1.00 -8.12 10.14
C ALA A 108 2.30 -8.79 10.63
N LEU A 109 3.30 -7.99 11.04
CA LEU A 109 4.52 -8.51 11.67
C LEU A 109 4.19 -9.25 12.98
N PHE A 110 3.34 -8.65 13.81
CA PHE A 110 2.87 -9.28 15.04
C PHE A 110 2.12 -10.59 14.78
N TYR A 111 1.22 -10.61 13.80
CA TYR A 111 0.50 -11.83 13.41
C TYR A 111 1.43 -12.90 12.85
N THR A 112 2.44 -12.53 12.07
CA THR A 112 3.42 -13.48 11.54
C THR A 112 4.13 -14.21 12.68
N ILE A 113 4.59 -13.47 13.70
CA ILE A 113 5.21 -14.04 14.90
C ILE A 113 4.21 -14.95 15.64
N CYS A 114 2.99 -14.49 15.85
CA CYS A 114 1.95 -15.27 16.52
C CYS A 114 1.63 -16.59 15.80
N LEU A 115 1.40 -16.53 14.48
CA LEU A 115 1.06 -17.67 13.63
C LEU A 115 2.20 -18.69 13.55
N GLN A 116 3.45 -18.21 13.49
CA GLN A 116 4.63 -19.07 13.51
C GLN A 116 4.68 -19.94 14.76
N TYR A 117 4.46 -19.36 15.95
CA TYR A 117 4.61 -20.07 17.23
C TYR A 117 3.38 -20.89 17.63
N THR A 118 2.18 -20.52 17.16
CA THR A 118 0.93 -21.15 17.61
C THR A 118 0.41 -22.22 16.64
N ILE A 119 0.10 -21.85 15.40
CA ILE A 119 -0.62 -22.71 14.45
C ILE A 119 0.35 -23.56 13.64
N PHE A 120 1.37 -22.95 13.03
CA PHE A 120 2.22 -23.64 12.06
C PHE A 120 3.47 -24.27 12.69
N ASN A 121 3.86 -23.81 13.88
CA ASN A 121 5.02 -24.30 14.65
C ASN A 121 6.29 -24.44 13.79
N TYR A 122 6.60 -23.42 12.98
CA TYR A 122 7.77 -23.46 12.12
C TYR A 122 9.05 -23.28 12.94
N GLN A 123 9.88 -24.34 13.00
CA GLN A 123 11.21 -24.33 13.61
C GLN A 123 12.25 -23.65 12.71
N VAL A 124 12.02 -22.38 12.37
CA VAL A 124 12.97 -21.55 11.62
C VAL A 124 13.74 -20.69 12.60
N ASN A 125 15.06 -20.80 12.59
CA ASN A 125 15.91 -19.89 13.34
C ASN A 125 15.89 -18.50 12.69
N TRP A 126 15.52 -17.47 13.46
CA TRP A 126 15.46 -16.08 13.02
C TRP A 126 16.81 -15.54 12.53
N SER A 127 17.92 -16.03 13.07
CA SER A 127 19.28 -15.62 12.66
C SER A 127 19.84 -16.42 11.49
N ALA A 128 19.08 -17.38 10.93
CA ALA A 128 19.52 -18.11 9.76
C ALA A 128 19.61 -17.19 8.55
N SER A 129 20.68 -17.31 7.77
CA SER A 129 20.83 -16.57 6.51
C SER A 129 19.80 -17.04 5.47
N TYR A 130 19.22 -16.08 4.75
CA TYR A 130 18.30 -16.32 3.64
C TYR A 130 18.62 -15.39 2.46
N LEU A 131 17.69 -14.53 2.05
CA LEU A 131 17.89 -13.56 0.97
C LEU A 131 18.98 -12.54 1.35
N TYR A 132 19.73 -12.10 0.33
CA TYR A 132 20.79 -11.08 0.46
C TYR A 132 21.83 -11.38 1.55
N HIS A 133 22.02 -12.65 1.94
CA HIS A 133 22.85 -13.09 3.07
C HIS A 133 22.47 -12.46 4.42
N GLN A 134 21.24 -11.96 4.54
CA GLN A 134 20.71 -11.37 5.75
C GLN A 134 19.92 -12.39 6.57
N PRO A 135 19.80 -12.18 7.91
CA PRO A 135 18.97 -13.01 8.75
C PRO A 135 17.48 -12.85 8.40
N VAL A 136 16.67 -13.89 8.62
CA VAL A 136 15.23 -13.91 8.27
C VAL A 136 14.46 -12.74 8.88
N TRP A 137 14.73 -12.39 10.14
CA TRP A 137 14.04 -11.28 10.80
C TRP A 137 14.32 -9.94 10.11
N LEU A 138 15.56 -9.72 9.65
CA LEU A 138 15.94 -8.47 8.99
C LEU A 138 15.29 -8.40 7.60
N ASN A 139 15.31 -9.51 6.86
CA ASN A 139 14.64 -9.62 5.57
C ASN A 139 13.12 -9.36 5.68
N MET A 140 12.48 -9.86 6.73
CA MET A 140 11.05 -9.63 7.01
C MET A 140 10.76 -8.14 7.27
N VAL A 141 11.60 -7.48 8.07
CA VAL A 141 11.45 -6.03 8.35
C VAL A 141 11.75 -5.21 7.09
N THR A 142 12.75 -5.58 6.29
CA THR A 142 13.04 -4.86 5.04
C THR A 142 11.94 -5.06 4.00
N ALA A 143 11.37 -6.26 3.88
CA ALA A 143 10.25 -6.53 2.99
C ALA A 143 9.03 -5.68 3.36
N SER A 144 8.67 -5.64 4.65
CA SER A 144 7.55 -4.82 5.14
C SER A 144 7.80 -3.31 5.02
N LEU A 145 9.04 -2.83 5.16
CA LEU A 145 9.37 -1.42 4.89
C LEU A 145 9.27 -1.06 3.41
N ILE A 146 9.70 -1.96 2.53
CA ILE A 146 9.55 -1.80 1.08
C ILE A 146 8.07 -1.78 0.70
N ASP A 147 7.29 -2.68 1.29
CA ASP A 147 5.85 -2.77 1.05
C ASP A 147 5.08 -1.56 1.60
N LEU A 148 5.57 -0.95 2.67
CA LEU A 148 5.04 0.31 3.16
C LEU A 148 5.16 1.43 2.12
N VAL A 149 6.26 1.45 1.34
CA VAL A 149 6.45 2.42 0.24
C VAL A 149 5.50 2.14 -0.93
N THR A 150 5.34 0.87 -1.34
CA THR A 150 4.42 0.52 -2.44
C THR A 150 2.96 0.82 -2.07
N THR A 151 2.55 0.45 -0.86
CA THR A 151 1.20 0.78 -0.36
C THR A 151 0.98 2.28 -0.20
N MET A 152 2.02 3.05 0.16
CA MET A 152 1.95 4.52 0.17
C MET A 152 1.77 5.12 -1.23
N LEU A 153 2.39 4.53 -2.26
CA LEU A 153 2.14 4.88 -3.67
C LEU A 153 0.68 4.64 -4.05
N ILE A 154 0.12 3.48 -3.66
CA ILE A 154 -1.30 3.18 -3.91
C ILE A 154 -2.22 4.18 -3.20
N ILE A 155 -1.96 4.54 -1.94
CA ILE A 155 -2.73 5.57 -1.23
C ILE A 155 -2.68 6.91 -1.99
N ALA A 156 -1.53 7.30 -2.52
CA ALA A 156 -1.39 8.54 -3.30
C ALA A 156 -2.24 8.51 -4.60
N ILE A 157 -2.26 7.37 -5.29
CA ILE A 157 -3.13 7.15 -6.47
C ILE A 157 -4.60 7.23 -6.09
N VAL A 158 -5.03 6.57 -5.01
CA VAL A 158 -6.42 6.62 -4.52
C VAL A 158 -6.82 8.07 -4.20
N PHE A 159 -5.94 8.85 -3.55
CA PHE A 159 -6.19 10.25 -3.25
C PHE A 159 -6.39 11.10 -4.50
N LEU A 160 -5.56 10.89 -5.51
CA LEU A 160 -5.71 11.56 -6.80
C LEU A 160 -7.07 11.24 -7.42
N LEU A 161 -7.43 9.95 -7.46
CA LEU A 161 -8.70 9.48 -8.03
C LEU A 161 -9.91 10.02 -7.24
N SER A 162 -9.87 10.03 -5.91
CA SER A 162 -10.91 10.63 -5.06
C SER A 162 -11.07 12.14 -5.30
N CYS A 163 -10.00 12.85 -5.68
CA CYS A 163 -10.13 14.26 -6.05
C CYS A 163 -10.84 14.43 -7.40
N LEU A 164 -10.64 13.50 -8.34
CA LEU A 164 -11.22 13.53 -9.68
C LEU A 164 -12.67 13.02 -9.71
N ILE A 165 -13.00 12.03 -8.87
CA ILE A 165 -14.24 11.26 -8.93
C ILE A 165 -15.03 11.44 -7.62
N ASN A 166 -16.31 11.79 -7.73
CA ASN A 166 -17.16 12.03 -6.55
C ASN A 166 -17.81 10.76 -5.98
N SER A 167 -17.77 9.64 -6.71
CA SER A 167 -18.35 8.37 -6.28
C SER A 167 -17.30 7.48 -5.61
N SER A 168 -17.56 7.07 -4.37
CA SER A 168 -16.69 6.15 -3.64
C SER A 168 -16.55 4.79 -4.31
N ALA A 169 -17.65 4.24 -4.86
CA ALA A 169 -17.64 2.96 -5.56
C ALA A 169 -16.74 2.99 -6.81
N ILE A 170 -16.82 4.06 -7.62
CA ILE A 170 -16.01 4.18 -8.84
C ILE A 170 -14.52 4.30 -8.48
N VAL A 171 -14.18 5.05 -7.43
CA VAL A 171 -12.78 5.17 -6.99
C VAL A 171 -12.23 3.84 -6.52
N ILE A 172 -13.00 3.05 -5.75
CA ILE A 172 -12.59 1.72 -5.31
C ILE A 172 -12.31 0.84 -6.53
N THR A 173 -13.27 0.72 -7.44
CA THR A 173 -13.13 -0.14 -8.63
C THR A 173 -11.97 0.29 -9.53
N ALA A 174 -11.83 1.59 -9.81
CA ALA A 174 -10.74 2.11 -10.62
C ALA A 174 -9.38 1.87 -9.97
N SER A 175 -9.27 2.05 -8.65
CA SER A 175 -8.02 1.84 -7.92
C SER A 175 -7.62 0.36 -7.92
N LEU A 176 -8.57 -0.54 -7.70
CA LEU A 176 -8.33 -1.98 -7.80
C LEU A 176 -7.93 -2.40 -9.22
N LEU A 177 -8.62 -1.89 -10.25
CA LEU A 177 -8.23 -2.16 -11.64
C LEU A 177 -6.80 -1.70 -11.91
N ILE A 178 -6.42 -0.51 -11.44
CA ILE A 178 -5.06 0.02 -11.57
C ILE A 178 -4.04 -0.87 -10.86
N THR A 179 -4.33 -1.35 -9.64
CA THR A 179 -3.36 -2.16 -8.89
C THR A 179 -3.14 -3.54 -9.51
N PHE A 180 -4.20 -4.20 -10.00
CA PHE A 180 -4.09 -5.55 -10.59
C PHE A 180 -3.69 -5.53 -12.05
N MET A 181 -4.32 -4.67 -12.86
CA MET A 181 -4.02 -4.63 -14.29
C MET A 181 -2.76 -3.82 -14.59
N GLY A 182 -2.35 -2.91 -13.70
CA GLY A 182 -1.16 -2.09 -13.89
C GLY A 182 0.09 -2.94 -14.13
N GLN A 183 0.20 -4.07 -13.44
CA GLN A 183 1.34 -4.98 -13.57
C GLN A 183 1.39 -5.65 -14.95
N SER A 184 0.26 -6.20 -15.40
CA SER A 184 0.14 -6.79 -16.75
C SER A 184 0.40 -5.76 -17.84
N ILE A 185 -0.15 -4.56 -17.67
CA ILE A 185 0.08 -3.44 -18.59
C ILE A 185 1.56 -3.07 -18.62
N SER A 186 2.23 -3.00 -17.46
CA SER A 186 3.65 -2.69 -17.38
C SER A 186 4.48 -3.77 -18.07
N SER A 187 4.26 -5.05 -17.77
CA SER A 187 5.00 -6.14 -18.40
C SER A 187 4.85 -6.15 -19.93
N ASP A 188 3.65 -5.90 -20.43
CA ASP A 188 3.39 -5.85 -21.88
C ASP A 188 4.07 -4.63 -22.53
N LEU A 189 4.03 -3.47 -21.88
CA LEU A 189 4.73 -2.26 -22.35
C LEU A 189 6.25 -2.49 -22.43
N MET A 190 6.80 -3.28 -21.52
CA MET A 190 8.23 -3.54 -21.44
C MET A 190 8.71 -4.58 -22.45
N ASN A 191 7.84 -5.51 -22.85
CA ASN A 191 8.09 -6.44 -23.94
C ASN A 191 8.08 -5.79 -25.35
N GLY A 192 7.61 -4.54 -25.48
CA GLY A 192 7.45 -3.80 -26.75
C GLY A 192 8.74 -3.23 -27.38
N GLY A 193 9.92 -3.43 -26.77
CA GLY A 193 11.25 -3.30 -27.39
C GLY A 193 11.80 -1.88 -27.68
N LYS A 194 11.03 -0.95 -28.26
CA LYS A 194 11.60 0.34 -28.75
C LYS A 194 11.57 1.50 -27.74
N LEU A 195 10.70 1.44 -26.73
CA LEU A 195 10.52 2.53 -25.76
C LEU A 195 10.86 2.11 -24.32
N VAL A 196 11.44 0.92 -24.13
CA VAL A 196 11.71 0.32 -22.81
C VAL A 196 12.50 1.24 -21.89
N ASN A 197 13.52 1.94 -22.42
CA ASN A 197 14.35 2.86 -21.63
C ASN A 197 13.57 4.01 -20.96
N ILE A 198 12.44 4.43 -21.55
CA ILE A 198 11.56 5.48 -21.01
C ILE A 198 10.39 4.83 -20.26
N MET A 199 9.77 3.80 -20.85
CA MET A 199 8.57 3.15 -20.32
C MET A 199 8.82 2.37 -19.03
N LYS A 200 10.07 1.97 -18.74
CA LYS A 200 10.45 1.35 -17.46
C LYS A 200 10.15 2.26 -16.26
N TRP A 201 10.11 3.57 -16.44
CA TRP A 201 9.81 4.51 -15.37
C TRP A 201 8.31 4.68 -15.13
N ASN A 202 7.42 3.89 -15.72
CA ASN A 202 5.99 4.05 -15.50
C ASN A 202 5.57 3.75 -14.05
N PRO A 203 4.51 4.38 -13.51
CA PRO A 203 4.08 4.20 -12.12
C PRO A 203 3.52 2.80 -11.82
N PHE A 204 3.10 2.04 -12.82
CA PHE A 204 2.62 0.67 -12.62
C PHE A 204 3.78 -0.30 -12.36
N ASN A 205 4.93 -0.10 -13.02
CA ASN A 205 6.16 -0.83 -12.77
C ASN A 205 6.65 -0.66 -11.32
N MET A 206 6.39 0.52 -10.74
CA MET A 206 6.78 0.86 -9.37
C MET A 206 6.00 0.07 -8.31
N VAL A 207 4.83 -0.47 -8.65
CA VAL A 207 4.03 -1.33 -7.76
C VAL A 207 4.70 -2.69 -7.54
N ASP A 208 5.52 -3.15 -8.48
CA ASP A 208 6.19 -4.46 -8.42
C ASP A 208 7.39 -4.51 -7.47
N LEU A 209 7.74 -3.41 -6.81
CA LEU A 209 8.89 -3.31 -5.93
C LEU A 209 8.90 -4.35 -4.79
N THR A 210 7.76 -4.62 -4.13
CA THR A 210 7.67 -5.65 -3.07
C THR A 210 7.96 -7.04 -3.63
N ARG A 211 7.41 -7.35 -4.81
CA ARG A 211 7.57 -8.66 -5.46
C ARG A 211 8.96 -8.87 -6.00
N GLN A 212 9.58 -7.82 -6.54
CA GLN A 212 10.97 -7.86 -6.95
C GLN A 212 11.92 -8.05 -5.78
N PHE A 213 11.61 -7.48 -4.61
CA PHE A 213 12.40 -7.74 -3.41
C PHE A 213 12.36 -9.23 -3.01
N GLY A 214 11.18 -9.85 -3.05
CA GLY A 214 10.97 -11.27 -2.73
C GLY A 214 11.55 -12.22 -3.77
N ASN A 215 11.52 -11.85 -5.06
CA ASN A 215 12.04 -12.66 -6.16
C ASN A 215 12.79 -11.80 -7.20
N TYR A 216 14.03 -11.43 -6.85
CA TYR A 216 14.86 -10.56 -7.67
C TYR A 216 15.12 -11.12 -9.08
N GLY A 217 15.42 -12.42 -9.18
CA GLY A 217 15.86 -13.03 -10.45
C GLY A 217 14.82 -12.99 -11.57
N MET A 218 13.54 -13.07 -11.22
CA MET A 218 12.45 -13.06 -12.22
C MET A 218 11.98 -11.64 -12.54
N TYR A 219 11.78 -10.81 -11.51
CA TYR A 219 11.18 -9.49 -11.69
C TYR A 219 12.15 -8.43 -12.23
N VAL A 220 13.45 -8.54 -12.01
CA VAL A 220 14.42 -7.58 -12.62
C VAL A 220 14.40 -7.64 -14.14
N LEU A 221 14.13 -8.82 -14.70
CA LEU A 221 14.02 -9.02 -16.13
C LEU A 221 12.78 -8.35 -16.71
N THR A 222 11.69 -8.29 -15.95
CA THR A 222 10.44 -7.65 -16.38
C THR A 222 10.45 -6.16 -16.14
N THR A 223 10.96 -5.69 -14.99
CA THR A 223 10.96 -4.27 -14.60
C THR A 223 12.13 -3.48 -15.18
N HIS A 224 13.17 -4.14 -15.69
CA HIS A 224 14.40 -3.52 -16.24
C HIS A 224 15.04 -2.44 -15.35
N LEU A 225 14.74 -2.48 -14.05
CA LEU A 225 15.18 -1.52 -13.03
C LEU A 225 15.70 -2.27 -11.82
N ASN A 226 16.76 -1.73 -11.21
CA ASN A 226 17.25 -2.27 -9.95
C ASN A 226 16.31 -1.87 -8.79
N ASN A 227 16.37 -2.59 -7.67
CA ASN A 227 15.56 -2.33 -6.47
C ASN A 227 15.70 -0.88 -5.98
N GLN A 228 16.89 -0.29 -6.06
CA GLN A 228 17.13 1.10 -5.67
C GLN A 228 16.46 2.09 -6.63
N GLU A 229 16.52 1.83 -7.94
CA GLU A 229 15.91 2.69 -8.95
C GLU A 229 14.39 2.68 -8.84
N LEU A 230 13.79 1.50 -8.63
CA LEU A 230 12.37 1.36 -8.35
C LEU A 230 11.96 2.07 -7.06
N LEU A 231 12.73 1.91 -5.97
CA LEU A 231 12.44 2.57 -4.71
C LEU A 231 12.43 4.11 -4.87
N ILE A 232 13.45 4.66 -5.53
CA ILE A 232 13.52 6.10 -5.81
C ILE A 232 12.37 6.54 -6.71
N GLY A 233 12.06 5.75 -7.76
CA GLY A 233 10.92 5.98 -8.63
C GLY A 233 9.60 6.04 -7.86
N SER A 234 9.33 5.07 -7.00
CA SER A 234 8.14 5.02 -6.14
C SER A 234 8.02 6.27 -5.25
N LEU A 235 9.10 6.71 -4.60
CA LEU A 235 9.10 7.92 -3.77
C LEU A 235 8.80 9.19 -4.58
N ILE A 236 9.37 9.29 -5.79
CA ILE A 236 9.11 10.41 -6.70
C ILE A 236 7.63 10.40 -7.13
N TYR A 237 7.08 9.25 -7.51
CA TYR A 237 5.68 9.14 -7.91
C TYR A 237 4.70 9.42 -6.78
N ILE A 238 5.01 9.00 -5.54
CA ILE A 238 4.25 9.38 -4.35
C ILE A 238 4.14 10.90 -4.27
N LEU A 239 5.27 11.61 -4.37
CA LEU A 239 5.29 13.06 -4.29
C LEU A 239 4.52 13.72 -5.44
N ILE A 240 4.68 13.22 -6.66
CA ILE A 240 3.95 13.71 -7.84
C ILE A 240 2.43 13.56 -7.64
N PHE A 241 1.96 12.38 -7.23
CA PHE A 241 0.52 12.12 -7.08
C PHE A 241 -0.10 12.88 -5.91
N VAL A 242 0.62 13.03 -4.79
CA VAL A 242 0.17 13.86 -3.65
C VAL A 242 0.06 15.33 -4.05
N ILE A 243 1.06 15.86 -4.77
CA ILE A 243 1.03 17.26 -5.24
C ILE A 243 -0.08 17.46 -6.27
N ALA A 244 -0.19 16.58 -7.27
CA ALA A 244 -1.23 16.64 -8.30
C ALA A 244 -2.63 16.55 -7.67
N GLY A 245 -2.83 15.63 -6.73
CA GLY A 245 -4.07 15.48 -5.97
C GLY A 245 -4.43 16.76 -5.21
N TYR A 246 -3.45 17.37 -4.52
CA TYR A 246 -3.67 18.65 -3.84
C TYR A 246 -4.00 19.80 -4.82
N LEU A 247 -3.31 19.89 -5.96
CA LEU A 247 -3.57 20.92 -6.97
C LEU A 247 -4.99 20.85 -7.53
N ILE A 248 -5.52 19.65 -7.72
CA ILE A 248 -6.90 19.41 -8.12
C ILE A 248 -7.84 19.78 -6.96
N PHE A 249 -7.56 19.29 -5.76
CA PHE A 249 -8.35 19.54 -4.55
C PHE A 249 -8.54 21.04 -4.25
N ARG A 250 -7.49 21.86 -4.38
CA ARG A 250 -7.59 23.31 -4.11
C ARG A 250 -8.48 24.05 -5.12
N ARG A 251 -8.49 23.59 -6.38
CA ARG A 251 -9.23 24.20 -7.51
C ARG A 251 -10.66 23.69 -7.62
N LYS A 252 -10.97 22.53 -7.04
CA LYS A 252 -12.30 21.94 -7.03
C LYS A 252 -13.29 22.94 -6.40
N ARG A 253 -14.26 23.37 -7.21
CA ARG A 253 -15.42 24.13 -6.75
C ARG A 253 -16.41 23.10 -6.23
N PHE A 254 -16.82 23.29 -4.99
CA PHE A 254 -17.74 22.43 -4.25
C PHE A 254 -19.11 23.07 -4.24
#